data_AF-A0A1X1EJM9-F1
#
_entry.id   AF-A0A1X1EJM9-F1
#
_cell.length_a   1.000
_cell.length_b   1.000
_cell.length_c   1.000
_cell.angle_alpha   90.00
_cell.angle_beta   90.00
_cell.angle_gamma   90.00
#
_symmetry.space_group_name_H-M   'P 1'
#
loop_
_entity.id
_entity.type
_entity.pdbx_description
1 polymer ?
#
loop_
_entity_poly.entity_id
_entity_poly.type
_entity_poly.pdbx_seq_one_letter_code
_entity_poly.pdbx_strand_id
1 'polypeptide(L)'
;MKKIIYDLRWEGSHGIGRFSTEITKRIKFDKYFNAKVKPTSVFDVFVTGWTLLFTKDIYFTPGFNAQFIAAKRSIITIHDLNHIDTPGNSSLLKRIYYNLILKRGCKKALFILTVSEFSKNRIIEWSGVDSSKVIVVGNGVSSDFTPEVKPYEPGYKYLFCVSNRKSHKNEFRLIEAFAKVNADKNINLLLSGGGYF
;
A
#
# COMPACT_ATOMS: atom_id res chain seq x y z
N MET A 1 1.99 1.07 30.67
CA MET A 1 1.55 0.47 29.39
C MET A 1 2.25 1.22 28.25
N LYS A 2 2.75 0.54 27.20
CA LYS A 2 3.35 1.24 26.04
C LYS A 2 2.24 1.84 25.20
N LYS A 3 2.37 3.12 24.83
CA LYS A 3 1.44 3.82 23.94
C LYS A 3 1.77 3.53 22.48
N ILE A 4 0.80 3.71 21.58
CA ILE A 4 0.97 3.56 20.13
C ILE A 4 0.96 4.95 19.46
N ILE A 5 2.02 5.24 18.73
CA ILE A 5 2.16 6.39 17.85
C ILE A 5 1.82 5.95 16.43
N TYR A 6 0.76 6.50 15.85
CA TYR A 6 0.32 6.20 14.49
C TYR A 6 0.87 7.20 13.47
N ASP A 7 1.44 6.73 12.36
CA ASP A 7 1.92 7.60 11.28
C ASP A 7 0.78 8.08 10.37
N LEU A 8 0.30 9.29 10.63
CA LEU A 8 -0.82 9.92 9.92
C LEU A 8 -0.43 10.42 8.52
N ARG A 9 0.87 10.57 8.24
CA ARG A 9 1.34 11.19 6.98
C ARG A 9 1.04 10.39 5.73
N TRP A 10 0.67 9.13 5.91
CA TRP A 10 0.27 8.26 4.82
C TRP A 10 -1.15 8.52 4.33
N GLU A 11 -1.99 9.24 5.09
CA GLU A 11 -3.33 9.61 4.63
C GLU A 11 -3.27 10.46 3.36
N GLY A 12 -4.12 10.13 2.39
CA GLY A 12 -4.11 10.75 1.08
C GLY A 12 -4.91 9.97 0.04
N SER A 13 -4.97 10.52 -1.18
CA SER A 13 -5.74 9.98 -2.32
C SER A 13 -5.03 8.84 -3.07
N HIS A 14 -4.46 7.88 -2.34
CA HIS A 14 -3.83 6.68 -2.88
C HIS A 14 -4.16 5.45 -2.03
N GLY A 15 -3.83 4.24 -2.50
CA GLY A 15 -4.21 2.98 -1.82
C GLY A 15 -3.81 2.92 -0.35
N ILE A 16 -2.52 3.18 -0.05
CA ILE A 16 -2.02 3.23 1.35
C ILE A 16 -2.75 4.30 2.17
N GLY A 17 -3.12 5.42 1.55
CA GLY A 17 -3.78 6.53 2.24
C GLY A 17 -5.23 6.22 2.55
N ARG A 18 -5.96 5.59 1.61
CA ARG A 18 -7.29 5.05 1.90
C ARG A 18 -7.24 4.03 3.03
N PHE A 19 -6.29 3.09 2.98
CA PHE A 19 -6.08 2.12 4.06
C PHE A 19 -5.85 2.82 5.41
N SER A 20 -4.97 3.83 5.45
CA SER A 20 -4.69 4.61 6.65
C SER A 20 -5.93 5.33 7.19
N THR A 21 -6.65 6.04 6.33
CA THR A 21 -7.87 6.78 6.71
C THR A 21 -8.97 5.86 7.25
N GLU A 22 -9.13 4.67 6.68
CA GLU A 22 -10.13 3.72 7.16
C GLU A 22 -9.76 3.13 8.53
N ILE A 23 -8.47 3.00 8.84
CA ILE A 23 -8.01 2.60 10.18
C ILE A 23 -8.30 3.71 11.20
N THR A 24 -7.93 4.95 10.93
CA THR A 24 -8.06 6.08 11.89
C THR A 24 -9.51 6.48 12.16
N LYS A 25 -10.44 6.16 11.25
CA LYS A 25 -11.89 6.25 11.48
C LYS A 25 -12.40 5.25 12.53
N ARG A 26 -11.79 4.06 12.62
CA ARG A 26 -12.29 2.93 13.45
C ARG A 26 -11.49 2.73 14.74
N ILE A 27 -10.20 3.07 14.72
CA ILE A 27 -9.29 2.88 15.84
C ILE A 27 -8.72 4.23 16.25
N LYS A 28 -8.81 4.53 17.54
CA LYS A 28 -8.16 5.70 18.15
C LYS A 28 -6.81 5.27 18.72
N PHE A 29 -5.76 5.98 18.32
CA PHE A 29 -4.40 5.79 18.84
C PHE A 29 -4.05 6.85 19.89
N ASP A 30 -3.08 6.53 20.74
CA ASP A 30 -2.63 7.43 21.81
C ASP A 30 -2.00 8.72 21.28
N LYS A 31 -1.29 8.63 20.16
CA LYS A 31 -0.54 9.72 19.54
C LYS A 31 -0.53 9.57 18.02
N TYR A 32 -0.42 10.70 17.33
CA TYR A 32 -0.32 10.75 15.87
C TYR A 32 0.98 11.46 15.48
N PHE A 33 1.74 10.82 14.60
CA PHE A 33 2.93 11.38 14.00
C PHE A 33 2.56 12.02 12.66
N ASN A 34 2.77 13.33 12.55
CA ASN A 34 2.42 14.12 11.36
C ASN A 34 3.48 15.18 11.05
N ALA A 35 4.69 14.73 10.68
CA ALA A 35 5.77 15.62 10.24
C ALA A 35 5.53 16.16 8.82
N LYS A 36 6.06 17.37 8.53
CA LYS A 36 6.01 17.99 7.20
C LYS A 36 6.74 17.18 6.11
N VAL A 37 7.72 16.36 6.51
CA VAL A 37 8.43 15.46 5.59
C VAL A 37 7.50 14.35 5.13
N LYS A 38 7.33 14.24 3.81
CA LYS A 38 6.57 13.16 3.18
C LYS A 38 7.18 11.79 3.57
N PRO A 39 6.34 10.77 3.85
CA PRO A 39 6.82 9.44 4.21
C PRO A 39 7.64 8.79 3.08
N THR A 40 7.42 9.18 1.82
CA THR A 40 8.19 8.69 0.68
C THR A 40 9.54 9.38 0.48
N SER A 41 9.86 10.40 1.27
CA SER A 41 11.13 11.13 1.17
C SER A 41 12.29 10.30 1.72
N VAL A 42 13.47 10.40 1.10
CA VAL A 42 14.70 9.77 1.62
C VAL A 42 15.09 10.33 3.00
N PHE A 43 14.70 11.57 3.30
CA PHE A 43 14.97 12.21 4.58
C PHE A 43 14.07 11.71 5.72
N ASP A 44 12.99 10.97 5.40
CA ASP A 44 12.06 10.43 6.40
C ASP A 44 12.76 9.55 7.43
N VAL A 45 13.70 8.72 6.98
CA VAL A 45 14.43 7.77 7.83
C VAL A 45 15.14 8.50 8.98
N PHE A 46 15.62 9.72 8.72
CA PHE A 46 16.29 10.54 9.73
C PHE A 46 15.28 11.27 10.62
N VAL A 47 14.25 11.91 10.04
CA VAL A 47 13.26 12.68 10.81
C VAL A 47 12.45 11.79 11.75
N THR A 48 11.95 10.67 11.23
CA THR A 48 11.19 9.70 12.01
C THR A 48 12.11 8.99 12.99
N GLY A 49 13.31 8.58 12.56
CA GLY A 49 14.32 8.00 13.44
C GLY A 49 14.65 8.89 14.64
N TRP A 50 14.90 10.18 14.40
CA TRP A 50 15.17 11.18 15.45
C TRP A 50 14.00 11.33 16.42
N THR A 51 12.78 11.47 15.90
CA THR A 51 11.58 11.61 16.73
C THR A 51 11.38 10.37 17.61
N LEU A 52 11.61 9.18 17.07
CA LEU A 52 11.47 7.93 17.80
C LEU A 52 12.56 7.76 18.87
N LEU A 53 13.72 8.40 18.79
CA LEU A 53 14.75 8.32 19.86
C LEU A 53 14.25 8.85 21.21
N PHE A 54 13.38 9.87 21.20
CA PHE A 54 12.90 10.55 22.41
C PHE A 54 11.67 9.88 23.04
N THR A 55 11.28 8.70 22.57
CA THR A 55 10.14 7.96 23.11
C THR A 55 10.40 6.46 23.14
N LYS A 56 9.80 5.75 24.10
CA LYS A 56 9.81 4.28 24.20
C LYS A 56 8.51 3.63 23.69
N ASP A 57 7.60 4.43 23.15
CA ASP A 57 6.30 4.02 22.61
C ASP A 57 6.44 3.11 21.37
N ILE A 58 5.36 2.42 21.00
CA ILE A 58 5.30 1.62 19.78
C ILE A 58 4.97 2.55 18.61
N TYR A 59 5.67 2.40 17.49
CA TYR A 59 5.40 3.16 16.27
C TYR A 59 4.68 2.28 15.26
N PHE A 60 3.49 2.68 14.83
CA PHE A 60 2.73 2.00 13.80
C PHE A 60 2.68 2.84 12.53
N THR A 61 3.20 2.30 11.43
CA THR A 61 3.12 2.93 10.12
C THR A 61 2.26 2.08 9.15
N PRO A 62 1.25 2.69 8.49
CA PRO A 62 0.39 2.00 7.52
C PRO A 62 1.06 1.80 6.16
N GLY A 63 2.31 2.26 5.99
CA GLY A 63 3.12 2.00 4.81
C GLY A 63 4.49 1.42 5.13
N PHE A 64 5.34 1.34 4.11
CA PHE A 64 6.59 0.57 4.14
C PHE A 64 7.76 1.26 4.87
N ASN A 65 7.51 2.33 5.64
CA ASN A 65 8.57 3.07 6.35
C ASN A 65 9.17 2.25 7.48
N ALA A 66 10.13 1.40 7.15
CA ALA A 66 10.98 0.78 8.14
C ALA A 66 11.97 1.81 8.69
N GLN A 67 11.98 1.93 10.00
CA GLN A 67 12.94 2.76 10.71
C GLN A 67 14.09 1.88 11.20
N PHE A 68 15.33 2.26 10.94
CA PHE A 68 16.49 1.53 11.48
C PHE A 68 16.57 1.71 12.99
N ILE A 69 16.37 2.97 13.42
CA ILE A 69 16.20 3.35 14.82
C ILE A 69 14.78 2.95 15.25
N ALA A 70 14.64 2.41 16.46
CA ALA A 70 13.35 1.96 17.00
C ALA A 70 12.65 0.81 16.26
N ALA A 71 13.30 0.15 15.29
CA ALA A 71 12.74 -1.00 14.57
C ALA A 71 12.13 -2.06 15.50
N LYS A 72 12.77 -2.33 16.64
CA LYS A 72 12.28 -3.29 17.66
C LYS A 72 10.97 -2.88 18.35
N ARG A 73 10.47 -1.68 18.06
CA ARG A 73 9.26 -1.07 18.60
C ARG A 73 8.29 -0.68 17.49
N SER A 74 8.49 -1.15 16.26
CA SER A 74 7.65 -0.77 15.13
C SER A 74 6.71 -1.89 14.68
N ILE A 75 5.49 -1.49 14.31
CA ILE A 75 4.56 -2.26 13.48
C ILE A 75 4.58 -1.59 12.10
N ILE A 76 4.86 -2.37 11.06
CA ILE A 76 5.02 -1.85 9.69
C ILE A 76 3.98 -2.51 8.79
N THR A 77 3.36 -1.77 7.88
CA THR A 77 2.47 -2.38 6.88
C THR A 77 3.14 -2.40 5.51
N ILE A 78 3.32 -3.59 4.96
CA ILE A 78 3.84 -3.80 3.61
C ILE A 78 2.71 -4.36 2.76
N HIS A 79 2.17 -3.53 1.87
CA HIS A 79 1.05 -3.90 1.01
C HIS A 79 1.46 -4.91 -0.06
N ASP A 80 2.58 -4.65 -0.73
CA ASP A 80 3.20 -5.54 -1.70
C ASP A 80 4.71 -5.23 -1.82
N LEU A 81 5.42 -6.08 -2.57
CA LEU A 81 6.80 -5.86 -2.97
C LEU A 81 6.92 -5.64 -4.49
N ASN A 82 5.88 -5.12 -5.14
CA ASN A 82 5.84 -4.97 -6.61
C ASN A 82 7.01 -4.12 -7.14
N HIS A 83 7.48 -3.14 -6.35
CA HIS A 83 8.66 -2.33 -6.69
C HIS A 83 9.98 -3.10 -6.69
N ILE A 84 10.04 -4.28 -6.05
CA ILE A 84 11.19 -5.18 -6.11
C ILE A 84 11.00 -6.20 -7.24
N ASP A 85 9.77 -6.68 -7.41
CA ASP A 85 9.47 -7.83 -8.25
C ASP A 85 9.32 -7.48 -9.73
N THR A 86 9.00 -6.22 -10.05
CA THR A 86 8.81 -5.79 -11.44
C THR A 86 10.00 -4.96 -11.95
N PRO A 87 10.78 -5.49 -12.92
CA PRO A 87 11.78 -4.70 -13.63
C PRO A 87 11.11 -3.48 -14.29
N GLY A 88 11.53 -2.27 -13.93
CA GLY A 88 10.95 -1.01 -14.43
C GLY A 88 10.18 -0.18 -13.39
N ASN A 89 9.73 -0.77 -12.27
CA ASN A 89 9.09 -0.03 -11.17
C ASN A 89 10.05 0.34 -10.03
N SER A 90 11.34 0.01 -10.17
CA SER A 90 12.40 0.17 -9.17
C SER A 90 13.46 1.16 -9.66
N SER A 91 13.79 2.17 -8.86
CA SER A 91 15.01 2.97 -9.06
C SER A 91 16.16 2.40 -8.21
N LEU A 92 17.41 2.70 -8.56
CA LEU A 92 18.58 2.25 -7.80
C LEU A 92 18.47 2.62 -6.32
N LEU A 93 18.09 3.87 -6.02
CA LEU A 93 17.86 4.35 -4.66
C LEU A 93 16.75 3.59 -3.93
N LYS A 94 15.66 3.24 -4.61
CA LYS A 94 14.61 2.39 -4.02
C LYS A 94 15.14 1.00 -3.71
N ARG A 95 15.88 0.35 -4.62
CA ARG A 95 16.48 -0.97 -4.34
C ARG A 95 17.41 -0.93 -3.14
N ILE A 96 18.22 0.12 -3.01
CA ILE A 96 19.10 0.34 -1.85
C ILE A 96 18.27 0.49 -0.58
N TYR A 97 17.24 1.35 -0.58
CA TYR A 97 16.34 1.52 0.58
C TYR A 97 15.71 0.19 1.00
N TYR A 98 15.14 -0.55 0.04
CA TYR A 98 14.45 -1.80 0.34
C TYR A 98 15.43 -2.83 0.92
N ASN A 99 16.59 -3.02 0.30
CA ASN A 99 17.55 -4.04 0.73
C ASN A 99 18.29 -3.68 2.02
N LEU A 100 18.62 -2.41 2.25
CA LEU A 100 19.41 -2.01 3.41
C LEU A 100 18.56 -1.58 4.61
N ILE A 101 17.41 -0.94 4.37
CA ILE A 101 16.58 -0.34 5.42
C ILE A 101 15.36 -1.21 5.67
N LEU A 102 14.51 -1.44 4.66
CA LEU A 102 13.27 -2.20 4.84
C LEU A 102 13.50 -3.65 5.25
N LYS A 103 14.43 -4.35 4.59
CA LYS A 103 14.75 -5.75 4.93
C LYS A 103 15.23 -5.90 6.37
N ARG A 104 16.05 -4.96 6.85
CA ARG A 104 16.49 -4.92 8.26
C ARG A 104 15.34 -4.55 9.21
N GLY A 105 14.49 -3.61 8.81
CA GLY A 105 13.27 -3.25 9.52
C GLY A 105 12.36 -4.45 9.72
N CYS A 106 12.11 -5.24 8.66
CA CYS A 106 11.29 -6.46 8.72
C CYS A 106 11.79 -7.43 9.80
N LYS A 107 13.10 -7.73 9.82
CA LYS A 107 13.68 -8.65 10.80
C LYS A 107 13.53 -8.15 12.25
N LYS A 108 13.63 -6.84 12.45
CA LYS A 108 13.62 -6.23 13.78
C LYS A 108 12.22 -5.83 14.27
N ALA A 109 11.26 -5.61 13.38
CA ALA A 109 9.89 -5.21 13.70
C ALA A 109 9.24 -6.16 14.71
N LEU A 110 8.27 -5.60 15.46
CA LEU A 110 7.39 -6.39 16.31
C LEU A 110 6.47 -7.24 15.42
N PHE A 111 5.79 -6.58 14.50
CA PHE A 111 4.91 -7.20 13.52
C PHE A 111 4.99 -6.48 12.18
N ILE A 112 4.71 -7.23 11.12
CA ILE A 112 4.56 -6.77 9.76
C ILE A 112 3.14 -7.11 9.33
N LEU A 113 2.34 -6.09 9.00
CA LEU A 113 1.00 -6.27 8.48
C LEU A 113 1.07 -6.31 6.95
N THR A 114 0.23 -7.13 6.34
CA THR A 114 0.08 -7.18 4.88
C THR A 114 -1.36 -7.54 4.48
N VAL A 115 -1.67 -7.38 3.20
CA VAL A 115 -3.06 -7.42 2.71
C VAL A 115 -3.44 -8.74 2.05
N SER A 116 -2.50 -9.66 1.85
CA SER A 116 -2.78 -10.98 1.25
C SER A 116 -1.74 -12.03 1.66
N GLU A 117 -2.12 -13.32 1.56
CA GLU A 117 -1.19 -14.44 1.74
C GLU A 117 -0.07 -14.44 0.70
N PHE A 118 -0.36 -14.01 -0.54
CA PHE A 118 0.67 -13.84 -1.58
C PHE A 118 1.74 -12.83 -1.12
N SER A 119 1.32 -11.64 -0.69
CA SER A 119 2.24 -10.62 -0.18
C SER A 119 3.01 -11.12 1.05
N LYS A 120 2.36 -11.85 1.97
CA LYS A 120 3.03 -12.46 3.14
C LYS A 120 4.16 -13.40 2.72
N ASN A 121 3.88 -14.35 1.84
CA ASN A 121 4.87 -15.31 1.37
C ASN A 121 6.03 -14.58 0.68
N ARG A 122 5.74 -13.58 -0.13
CA ARG A 122 6.75 -12.77 -0.81
C ARG A 122 7.62 -11.98 0.15
N ILE A 123 7.04 -11.40 1.21
CA ILE A 123 7.77 -10.69 2.27
C ILE A 123 8.70 -11.64 3.03
N ILE A 124 8.23 -12.84 3.38
CA ILE A 124 9.02 -13.86 4.09
C ILE A 124 10.20 -14.29 3.23
N GLU A 125 9.96 -14.66 1.97
CA GLU A 125 10.98 -15.08 1.02
C GLU A 125 12.05 -13.98 0.81
N TRP A 126 11.60 -12.75 0.54
CA TRP A 126 12.51 -11.65 0.27
C TRP A 126 13.32 -11.21 1.50
N SER A 127 12.67 -11.10 2.67
CA SER A 127 13.30 -10.54 3.87
C SER A 127 14.01 -11.58 4.74
N GLY A 128 13.57 -12.84 4.70
CA GLY A 128 13.98 -13.89 5.64
C GLY A 128 13.51 -13.63 7.07
N VAL A 129 12.38 -12.95 7.25
CA VAL A 129 11.74 -12.73 8.56
C VAL A 129 10.98 -13.98 9.00
N ASP A 130 10.86 -14.18 10.30
CA ASP A 130 10.01 -15.23 10.86
C ASP A 130 8.55 -15.02 10.44
N SER A 131 7.91 -16.09 9.95
CA SER A 131 6.53 -16.06 9.47
C SER A 131 5.52 -15.62 10.53
N SER A 132 5.78 -15.88 11.82
CA SER A 132 4.94 -15.47 12.95
C SER A 132 4.86 -13.95 13.10
N LYS A 133 5.82 -13.21 12.57
CA LYS A 133 5.81 -11.75 12.57
C LYS A 133 4.94 -11.15 11.46
N VAL A 134 4.59 -11.92 10.42
CA VAL A 134 3.88 -11.42 9.26
C VAL A 134 2.40 -11.81 9.34
N ILE A 135 1.55 -10.81 9.59
CA ILE A 135 0.12 -10.96 9.81
C ILE A 135 -0.63 -10.46 8.57
N VAL A 136 -1.47 -11.31 8.00
CA VAL A 136 -2.39 -10.89 6.93
C VAL A 136 -3.62 -10.28 7.58
N VAL A 137 -3.79 -8.96 7.40
CA VAL A 137 -4.96 -8.20 7.89
C VAL A 137 -6.02 -8.03 6.80
N GLY A 138 -5.67 -8.33 5.55
CA GLY A 138 -6.58 -8.20 4.41
C GLY A 138 -6.82 -6.75 3.98
N ASN A 139 -7.54 -6.60 2.88
CA ASN A 139 -8.17 -5.33 2.51
C ASN A 139 -9.65 -5.37 2.87
N GLY A 140 -10.17 -4.26 3.39
CA GLY A 140 -11.60 -4.06 3.57
C GLY A 140 -12.24 -3.40 2.35
N VAL A 141 -13.56 -3.50 2.28
CA VAL A 141 -14.39 -2.77 1.32
C VAL A 141 -15.20 -1.72 2.10
N SER A 142 -15.28 -0.49 1.57
CA SER A 142 -16.07 0.58 2.19
C SER A 142 -17.57 0.26 2.09
N SER A 143 -18.37 0.78 3.02
CA SER A 143 -19.83 0.75 2.93
C SER A 143 -20.36 1.47 1.68
N ASP A 144 -19.56 2.34 1.08
CA ASP A 144 -19.87 3.01 -0.19
C ASP A 144 -20.01 2.01 -1.37
N PHE A 145 -19.42 0.82 -1.26
CA PHE A 145 -19.59 -0.26 -2.23
C PHE A 145 -20.78 -1.12 -1.83
N THR A 146 -21.98 -0.66 -2.22
CA THR A 146 -23.24 -1.33 -1.98
C THR A 146 -24.00 -1.53 -3.29
N PRO A 147 -24.75 -2.64 -3.45
CA PRO A 147 -25.67 -2.80 -4.58
C PRO A 147 -26.90 -1.87 -4.48
N GLU A 148 -27.15 -1.26 -3.31
CA GLU A 148 -28.27 -0.35 -3.05
C GLU A 148 -27.99 1.06 -3.59
N VAL A 149 -27.75 1.14 -4.90
CA VAL A 149 -27.53 2.41 -5.61
C VAL A 149 -28.47 2.49 -6.80
N LYS A 150 -28.77 3.71 -7.25
CA LYS A 150 -29.38 3.89 -8.58
C LYS A 150 -28.36 3.45 -9.63
N PRO A 151 -28.61 2.39 -10.43
CA PRO A 151 -27.65 1.92 -11.41
C PRO A 151 -27.34 2.99 -12.46
N TYR A 152 -26.12 2.97 -12.98
CA TYR A 152 -25.78 3.76 -14.16
C TYR A 152 -26.30 3.05 -15.42
N GLU A 153 -27.28 3.67 -16.07
CA GLU A 153 -27.96 3.14 -17.26
C GLU A 153 -27.67 4.04 -18.47
N PRO A 154 -26.57 3.81 -19.19
CA PRO A 154 -26.18 4.69 -20.29
C PRO A 154 -26.93 4.44 -21.61
N GLY A 155 -27.88 3.49 -21.64
CA GLY A 155 -28.61 3.10 -22.86
C GLY A 155 -27.85 2.14 -23.79
N TYR A 156 -26.68 1.63 -23.37
CA TYR A 156 -25.91 0.64 -24.11
C TYR A 156 -25.28 -0.40 -23.16
N LYS A 157 -24.96 -1.58 -23.67
CA LYS A 157 -24.23 -2.61 -22.91
C LYS A 157 -22.78 -2.17 -22.77
N TYR A 158 -22.14 -2.49 -21.65
CA TYR A 158 -20.74 -2.13 -21.46
C TYR A 158 -19.95 -3.13 -20.63
N LEU A 159 -18.65 -3.15 -20.86
CA LEU A 159 -17.64 -3.67 -19.95
C LEU A 159 -16.96 -2.47 -19.28
N PHE A 160 -16.83 -2.49 -17.96
CA PHE A 160 -16.24 -1.38 -17.21
C PHE A 160 -14.91 -1.78 -16.58
N CYS A 161 -13.86 -1.03 -16.88
CA CYS A 161 -12.55 -1.18 -16.28
C CYS A 161 -12.21 0.04 -15.43
N VAL A 162 -11.88 -0.20 -14.15
CA VAL A 162 -11.35 0.83 -13.25
C VAL A 162 -9.90 0.52 -12.97
N SER A 163 -8.99 1.29 -13.57
CA SER A 163 -7.55 1.12 -13.39
C SER A 163 -6.78 2.41 -13.66
N ASN A 164 -5.73 2.66 -12.89
CA ASN A 164 -4.76 3.69 -13.27
C ASN A 164 -3.93 3.22 -14.46
N ARG A 165 -3.54 4.15 -15.33
CA ARG A 165 -2.75 3.88 -16.54
C ARG A 165 -1.28 3.68 -16.17
N LYS A 166 -0.98 2.49 -15.64
CA LYS A 166 0.38 2.04 -15.32
C LYS A 166 0.70 0.78 -16.12
N SER A 167 1.95 0.64 -16.56
CA SER A 167 2.41 -0.50 -17.37
C SER A 167 1.99 -1.86 -16.79
N HIS A 168 2.16 -2.06 -15.49
CA HIS A 168 1.82 -3.30 -14.79
C HIS A 168 0.31 -3.57 -14.66
N LYS A 169 -0.55 -2.59 -14.97
CA LYS A 169 -2.01 -2.78 -15.05
C LYS A 169 -2.44 -3.22 -16.45
N ASN A 170 -1.58 -3.05 -17.45
CA ASN A 170 -1.70 -3.59 -18.80
C ASN A 170 -3.06 -3.31 -19.48
N GLU A 171 -3.56 -2.08 -19.34
CA GLU A 171 -4.81 -1.63 -19.96
C GLU A 171 -4.77 -1.74 -21.49
N PHE A 172 -3.59 -1.62 -22.10
CA PHE A 172 -3.40 -1.81 -23.54
C PHE A 172 -3.83 -3.21 -24.00
N ARG A 173 -3.40 -4.27 -23.28
CA ARG A 173 -3.79 -5.65 -23.58
C ARG A 173 -5.30 -5.86 -23.45
N LEU A 174 -5.97 -5.14 -22.55
CA LEU A 174 -7.44 -5.17 -22.44
C LEU A 174 -8.09 -4.60 -23.71
N ILE A 175 -7.61 -3.45 -24.19
CA ILE A 175 -8.10 -2.83 -25.43
C ILE A 175 -7.85 -3.75 -26.64
N GLU A 176 -6.66 -4.32 -26.76
CA GLU A 176 -6.33 -5.27 -27.83
C GLU A 176 -7.23 -6.52 -27.79
N ALA A 177 -7.46 -7.07 -26.59
CA ALA A 177 -8.32 -8.23 -26.41
C ALA A 177 -9.77 -7.90 -26.78
N PHE A 178 -10.25 -6.72 -26.37
CA PHE A 178 -11.59 -6.24 -26.72
C PHE A 178 -11.76 -6.04 -28.23
N ALA A 179 -10.74 -5.51 -28.92
CA ALA A 179 -10.76 -5.34 -30.37
C ALA A 179 -10.71 -6.67 -31.15
N LYS A 180 -10.10 -7.71 -30.57
CA LYS A 180 -9.97 -9.05 -31.19
C LYS A 180 -11.17 -9.95 -30.93
N VAL A 181 -11.81 -9.77 -29.79
CA VAL A 181 -13.04 -10.51 -29.47
C VAL A 181 -14.12 -10.06 -30.43
N ASN A 182 -14.72 -11.01 -31.14
CA ASN A 182 -15.93 -10.77 -31.94
C ASN A 182 -17.14 -10.64 -30.99
N ALA A 183 -17.08 -9.66 -30.08
CA ALA A 183 -18.18 -9.33 -29.19
C ALA A 183 -19.35 -8.75 -29.99
N ASP A 184 -20.54 -8.83 -29.40
CA ASP A 184 -21.70 -8.05 -29.83
C ASP A 184 -21.27 -6.59 -30.03
N LYS A 185 -21.44 -6.06 -31.25
CA LYS A 185 -21.04 -4.69 -31.63
C LYS A 185 -21.75 -3.61 -30.79
N ASN A 186 -22.77 -3.99 -30.02
CA ASN A 186 -23.50 -3.12 -29.11
C ASN A 186 -22.91 -3.05 -27.69
N ILE A 187 -21.77 -3.70 -27.44
CA ILE A 187 -21.04 -3.62 -26.16
C ILE A 187 -19.93 -2.58 -26.30
N ASN A 188 -19.88 -1.62 -25.36
CA ASN A 188 -18.83 -0.61 -25.27
C ASN A 188 -17.81 -0.98 -24.17
N LEU A 189 -16.53 -0.64 -24.38
CA LEU A 189 -15.52 -0.70 -23.32
C LEU A 189 -15.37 0.67 -22.65
N LEU A 190 -15.76 0.77 -21.37
CA LEU A 190 -15.62 1.97 -20.56
C LEU A 190 -14.39 1.87 -19.67
N LEU A 191 -13.54 2.90 -19.70
CA LEU A 191 -12.30 2.97 -18.93
C LEU A 191 -12.34 4.16 -17.95
N SER A 192 -11.99 3.91 -16.68
CA SER A 192 -11.89 4.95 -15.65
C SER A 192 -10.60 4.82 -14.86
N GLY A 193 -9.94 5.96 -14.62
CA GLY A 193 -8.70 6.04 -13.85
C GLY A 193 -7.73 7.09 -14.40
N GLY A 194 -6.72 7.44 -13.60
CA GLY A 194 -5.77 8.50 -13.93
C GLY A 194 -4.51 7.99 -14.64
N GLY A 195 -3.88 8.86 -15.43
CA GLY A 195 -2.61 8.65 -16.13
C GLY A 195 -2.69 8.93 -17.63
N TYR A 196 -1.54 8.85 -18.31
CA TYR A 196 -1.44 8.99 -19.77
C TYR A 196 -0.99 7.65 -20.37
N PHE A 197 -1.35 7.42 -21.63
CA PHE A 197 -0.80 6.31 -22.42
C PHE A 197 0.66 6.59 -22.79
#